data_AF-A0AA35X2A1-F1
#
_entry.id   AF-A0AA35X2A1-F1
#
_cell.length_a   1.000
_cell.length_b   1.000
_cell.length_c   1.000
_cell.angle_alpha   90.00
_cell.angle_beta   90.00
_cell.angle_gamma   90.00
#
_symmetry.space_group_name_H-M   'P 1'
#
loop_
_entity.id
_entity.type
_entity.pdbx_description
1 polymer ?
#
loop_
_entity_poly.entity_id
_entity_poly.type
_entity_poly.pdbx_seq_one_letter_code
_entity_poly.pdbx_strand_id
1 'polypeptide(L)'
;MIYDVEGREYVVLDFFGGIVTISVGHCNDKVVAAIQEQTRKVQHTSTLYPNEPHVRLAEKLAAITPGALKQSFFTNSGTEANETAVLVAQLYTRSQDVIALRHGYSGRSQLAMSLTGHYTWRLNPTASPNIHHIPNAYCYRCPFGLTYPSCDLKCAKDLEGAIQTATSGRIAAFIAEPIQGVGGFITPPKEYFREVADIVHKYGGLFICDEVQTAWGRTGGKMFGIEQWDVEPDIMTFAKGMANGVPSEAPSPGRRSPTASRDCPSPPSAAIR
;
A
#
# COMPACT_ATOMS: atom_id res chain seq x y z
N MET A 1 17.99 11.55 -20.76
CA MET A 1 19.09 10.88 -21.49
C MET A 1 19.89 10.09 -20.48
N ILE A 2 20.19 8.83 -20.78
CA ILE A 2 20.99 7.96 -19.90
C ILE A 2 22.22 7.58 -20.71
N TYR A 3 23.39 7.77 -20.10
CA TYR A 3 24.67 7.42 -20.72
C TYR A 3 25.07 6.05 -20.21
N ASP A 4 25.60 5.19 -21.08
CA ASP A 4 26.26 3.98 -20.62
C ASP A 4 27.64 4.27 -20.01
N VAL A 5 28.30 3.24 -19.51
CA VAL A 5 29.63 3.34 -18.91
C VAL A 5 30.73 3.75 -19.91
N GLU A 6 30.46 3.70 -21.21
CA GLU A 6 31.36 4.11 -22.29
C GLU A 6 31.01 5.52 -22.82
N GLY A 7 30.09 6.23 -22.17
CA GLY A 7 29.66 7.58 -22.56
C GLY A 7 28.83 7.61 -23.84
N ARG A 8 28.35 6.45 -24.32
CA ARG A 8 27.45 6.40 -25.47
C ARG A 8 26.09 6.93 -25.06
N GLU A 9 25.59 7.89 -25.83
CA GLU A 9 24.23 8.38 -25.71
C GLU A 9 23.26 7.31 -26.18
N TYR A 10 22.68 6.61 -25.22
CA TYR A 10 21.47 5.85 -25.50
C TYR A 10 20.28 6.73 -25.12
N VAL A 11 19.45 7.03 -26.11
CA VAL A 11 18.08 7.47 -25.83
C VAL A 11 17.30 6.22 -25.37
N VAL A 12 17.61 5.74 -24.17
CA VAL A 12 16.75 4.77 -23.48
C VAL A 12 15.51 5.55 -23.06
N LEU A 13 14.43 5.35 -23.80
CA LEU A 13 13.12 5.83 -23.41
C LEU A 13 12.59 4.91 -22.31
N ASP A 14 12.72 5.37 -21.07
CA ASP A 14 12.16 4.69 -19.92
C ASP A 14 10.65 4.90 -19.86
N PHE A 15 9.92 4.03 -20.58
CA PHE A 15 8.46 3.96 -20.51
C PHE A 15 7.94 3.27 -19.24
N PHE A 16 8.83 2.69 -18.44
CA PHE A 16 8.46 2.00 -17.20
C PHE A 16 8.57 2.91 -15.96
N GLY A 17 9.27 4.05 -16.07
CA GLY A 17 9.50 4.99 -14.98
C GLY A 17 10.34 4.37 -13.86
N GLY A 18 11.42 3.68 -14.22
CA GLY A 18 12.18 2.81 -13.33
C GLY A 18 11.39 1.53 -13.04
N ILE A 19 10.64 1.50 -11.94
CA ILE A 19 9.59 0.50 -11.70
C ILE A 19 8.37 1.28 -11.22
N VAL A 20 7.74 2.03 -12.13
CA VAL A 20 6.65 2.99 -11.86
C VAL A 20 6.93 3.98 -10.71
N THR A 21 8.20 4.27 -10.47
CA THR A 21 8.71 5.13 -9.39
C THR A 21 8.86 6.57 -9.84
N ILE A 22 9.39 6.76 -11.05
CA ILE A 22 9.68 8.07 -11.60
C ILE A 22 8.40 8.62 -12.24
N SER A 23 7.73 9.53 -11.52
CA SER A 23 6.42 10.08 -11.89
C SER A 23 6.51 11.48 -12.49
N VAL A 24 7.53 12.26 -12.14
CA VAL A 24 7.75 13.63 -12.65
C VAL A 24 9.00 13.76 -13.53
N GLY A 25 9.45 12.63 -14.08
CA GLY A 25 10.65 12.55 -14.91
C GLY A 25 11.93 12.36 -14.11
N HIS A 26 12.96 11.86 -14.81
CA HIS A 26 14.30 11.68 -14.27
C HIS A 26 14.96 13.03 -14.00
N CYS A 27 15.69 13.14 -12.89
CA CYS A 27 16.45 14.34 -12.52
C CYS A 27 15.63 15.64 -12.55
N ASN A 28 14.39 15.61 -12.05
CA ASN A 28 13.53 16.78 -12.02
C ASN A 28 14.16 17.92 -11.18
N ASP A 29 14.43 19.08 -11.82
CA ASP A 29 15.14 20.20 -11.19
C ASP A 29 14.52 20.67 -9.88
N LYS A 30 13.18 20.68 -9.78
CA LYS A 30 12.47 21.10 -8.56
C LYS A 30 12.70 20.10 -7.42
N VAL A 31 12.69 18.81 -7.73
CA VAL A 31 12.94 17.74 -6.75
C VAL A 31 14.40 17.78 -6.30
N VAL A 32 15.33 17.87 -7.23
CA VAL A 32 16.78 17.94 -6.94
C VAL A 32 17.11 19.15 -6.06
N ALA A 33 16.60 20.34 -6.42
CA ALA A 33 16.83 21.56 -5.65
C ALA A 33 16.28 21.44 -4.22
N ALA A 34 15.07 20.90 -4.05
CA ALA A 34 14.46 20.72 -2.73
C ALA A 34 15.27 19.77 -1.83
N ILE A 35 15.78 18.67 -2.39
CA ILE A 35 16.64 17.72 -1.67
C ILE A 35 17.95 18.39 -1.25
N GLN A 36 18.59 19.11 -2.17
CA GLN A 36 19.84 19.82 -1.88
C GLN A 36 19.67 20.88 -0.79
N GLU A 37 18.59 21.64 -0.85
CA GLU A 37 18.28 22.67 0.16
C GLU A 37 18.05 22.03 1.54
N GLN A 38 17.22 20.99 1.63
CA GLN A 38 16.92 20.34 2.91
C GLN A 38 18.19 19.71 3.52
N THR A 39 19.00 19.04 2.70
CA THR A 39 20.21 18.34 3.17
C THR A 39 21.26 19.32 3.74
N ARG A 40 21.34 20.55 3.21
CA ARG A 40 22.21 21.60 3.77
C ARG A 40 21.74 22.12 5.12
N LYS A 41 20.45 22.00 5.43
CA LYS A 41 19.89 22.40 6.73
C LYS A 41 20.03 21.26 7.73
N VAL A 42 19.40 20.13 7.44
CA VAL A 42 19.38 18.94 8.29
C VAL A 42 19.15 17.70 7.43
N GLN A 43 20.12 16.79 7.43
CA GLN A 43 20.03 15.52 6.69
C GLN A 43 19.17 14.47 7.41
N HIS A 44 19.30 14.34 8.73
CA HIS A 44 18.56 13.34 9.51
C HIS A 44 18.25 13.83 10.93
N THR A 45 17.03 13.57 11.36
CA THR A 45 16.58 13.67 12.75
C THR A 45 15.77 12.43 13.08
N SER A 46 15.89 11.94 14.32
CA SER A 46 14.95 10.95 14.84
C SER A 46 13.53 11.53 14.84
N THR A 47 12.52 10.67 14.70
CA THR A 47 11.10 11.01 14.85
C THR A 47 10.74 11.54 16.24
N LEU A 48 11.67 11.43 17.21
CA LEU A 48 11.57 12.09 18.52
C LEU A 48 11.50 13.62 18.43
N TYR A 49 12.00 14.20 17.34
CA TYR A 49 12.00 15.65 17.12
C TYR A 49 11.04 16.02 15.98
N PRO A 50 10.14 17.00 16.17
CA PRO A 50 9.32 17.51 15.09
C PRO A 50 10.19 18.11 13.97
N ASN A 51 9.88 17.75 12.72
CA ASN A 51 10.56 18.25 11.54
C ASN A 51 9.52 18.92 10.62
N GLU A 52 9.70 20.21 10.30
CA GLU A 52 8.73 21.00 9.53
C GLU A 52 8.38 20.34 8.18
N PRO A 53 9.33 19.93 7.31
CA PRO A 53 9.05 19.13 6.12
C PRO A 53 8.14 17.92 6.34
N HIS A 54 8.33 17.20 7.44
CA HIS A 54 7.55 16.01 7.78
C HIS A 54 6.11 16.39 8.14
N VAL A 55 5.92 17.44 8.94
CA VAL A 55 4.59 17.96 9.31
C VAL A 55 3.85 18.47 8.08
N ARG A 56 4.51 19.28 7.24
CA ARG A 56 3.93 19.81 5.99
C ARG A 56 3.53 18.71 5.03
N LEU A 57 4.34 17.64 4.94
CA LEU A 57 3.99 16.46 4.14
C LEU A 57 2.75 15.76 4.71
N ALA A 58 2.70 15.53 6.02
CA ALA A 58 1.54 14.90 6.67
C ALA A 58 0.25 15.72 6.49
N GLU A 59 0.31 17.04 6.65
CA GLU A 59 -0.83 17.95 6.42
C GLU A 59 -1.30 17.90 4.96
N LYS A 60 -0.35 17.92 4.01
CA LYS A 60 -0.66 17.81 2.59
C LYS A 60 -1.30 16.46 2.26
N LEU A 61 -0.78 15.37 2.83
CA LEU A 61 -1.36 14.04 2.67
C LEU A 61 -2.80 14.02 3.19
N ALA A 62 -3.04 14.46 4.42
CA ALA A 62 -4.37 14.52 5.02
C ALA A 62 -5.38 15.37 4.21
N ALA A 63 -4.90 16.36 3.46
CA ALA A 63 -5.74 17.18 2.58
C ALA A 63 -6.10 16.48 1.25
N ILE A 64 -5.21 15.65 0.70
CA ILE A 64 -5.42 15.02 -0.62
C ILE A 64 -5.96 13.60 -0.53
N THR A 65 -5.71 12.86 0.56
CA THR A 65 -6.17 11.48 0.73
C THR A 65 -7.70 11.41 0.84
N PRO A 66 -8.32 10.37 0.27
CA PRO A 66 -9.77 10.24 0.26
C PRO A 66 -10.34 10.01 1.66
N GLY A 67 -11.60 10.42 1.84
CA GLY A 67 -12.40 10.10 3.02
C GLY A 67 -11.79 10.52 4.36
N ALA A 68 -11.81 9.58 5.30
CA ALA A 68 -11.40 9.78 6.70
C ALA A 68 -9.90 9.53 6.96
N LEU A 69 -9.09 9.31 5.93
CA LEU A 69 -7.66 9.08 6.05
C LEU A 69 -6.93 10.39 6.36
N LYS A 70 -6.68 10.67 7.65
CA LYS A 70 -6.11 11.96 8.12
C LYS A 70 -4.82 11.81 8.92
N GLN A 71 -4.36 10.58 9.12
CA GLN A 71 -3.11 10.29 9.81
C GLN A 71 -2.15 9.63 8.84
N SER A 72 -0.86 9.84 9.03
CA SER A 72 0.20 9.22 8.24
C SER A 72 1.30 8.76 9.17
N PHE A 73 1.86 7.61 8.88
CA PHE A 73 3.07 7.09 9.51
C PHE A 73 4.07 6.84 8.38
N PHE A 74 5.32 7.30 8.52
CA PHE A 74 6.29 7.28 7.42
C PHE A 74 7.28 6.13 7.56
N THR A 75 7.55 5.47 6.44
CA THR A 75 8.46 4.33 6.26
C THR A 75 9.42 4.60 5.10
N ASN A 76 10.41 3.74 4.89
CA ASN A 76 11.41 3.92 3.84
C ASN A 76 11.09 3.13 2.56
N SER A 77 10.16 2.17 2.63
CA SER A 77 9.80 1.32 1.50
C SER A 77 8.32 0.94 1.51
N GLY A 78 7.76 0.66 0.33
CA GLY A 78 6.40 0.11 0.21
C GLY A 78 6.25 -1.24 0.93
N THR A 79 7.34 -2.00 1.05
CA THR A 79 7.40 -3.21 1.87
C THR A 79 7.12 -2.88 3.34
N GLU A 80 7.85 -1.93 3.92
CA GLU A 80 7.63 -1.48 5.30
C GLU A 80 6.23 -0.87 5.49
N ALA A 81 5.71 -0.16 4.49
CA ALA A 81 4.38 0.42 4.54
C ALA A 81 3.30 -0.67 4.64
N ASN A 82 3.40 -1.71 3.82
CA ASN A 82 2.49 -2.86 3.86
C ASN A 82 2.61 -3.67 5.16
N GLU A 83 3.82 -3.91 5.66
CA GLU A 83 4.00 -4.57 6.96
C GLU A 83 3.39 -3.76 8.10
N THR A 84 3.61 -2.44 8.10
CA THR A 84 3.04 -1.55 9.11
C THR A 84 1.52 -1.51 9.04
N ALA A 85 0.93 -1.47 7.84
CA ALA A 85 -0.52 -1.51 7.64
C ALA A 85 -1.13 -2.81 8.17
N VAL A 86 -0.51 -3.96 7.87
CA VAL A 86 -0.94 -5.25 8.40
C VAL A 86 -0.82 -5.31 9.91
N LEU A 87 0.30 -4.84 10.48
CA LEU A 87 0.50 -4.80 11.92
C LEU A 87 -0.58 -3.96 12.61
N VAL A 88 -0.86 -2.75 12.09
CA VAL A 88 -1.91 -1.88 12.64
C VAL A 88 -3.27 -2.56 12.56
N ALA A 89 -3.59 -3.21 11.45
CA ALA A 89 -4.86 -3.92 11.30
C ALA A 89 -5.00 -5.09 12.28
N GLN A 90 -3.93 -5.88 12.47
CA GLN A 90 -3.91 -6.98 13.45
C GLN A 90 -4.07 -6.47 14.89
N LEU A 91 -3.42 -5.37 15.24
CA LEU A 91 -3.54 -4.75 16.56
C LEU A 91 -4.95 -4.19 16.81
N TYR A 92 -5.57 -3.59 15.79
CA TYR A 92 -6.91 -3.02 15.86
C TYR A 92 -7.99 -4.11 16.00
N THR A 93 -7.96 -5.09 15.09
CA THR A 93 -8.98 -6.16 15.01
C THR A 93 -8.79 -7.29 16.03
N ARG A 94 -7.56 -7.42 16.57
CA ARG A 94 -7.14 -8.57 17.39
C ARG A 94 -7.22 -9.92 16.65
N SER A 95 -7.24 -9.90 15.31
CA SER A 95 -7.08 -11.09 14.47
C SER A 95 -5.66 -11.13 13.89
N GLN A 96 -5.22 -12.30 13.43
CA GLN A 96 -3.94 -12.48 12.75
C GLN A 96 -4.10 -12.79 11.25
N ASP A 97 -5.27 -13.31 10.86
CA ASP A 97 -5.55 -13.73 9.50
C ASP A 97 -5.64 -12.54 8.53
N VAL A 98 -4.89 -12.57 7.45
CA VAL A 98 -4.91 -11.56 6.38
C VAL A 98 -5.16 -12.24 5.05
N ILE A 99 -6.09 -11.68 4.27
CA ILE A 99 -6.41 -12.17 2.94
C ILE A 99 -5.71 -11.29 1.90
N ALA A 100 -4.96 -11.93 1.01
CA ALA A 100 -4.30 -11.30 -0.13
C ALA A 100 -4.78 -11.92 -1.44
N LEU A 101 -4.47 -11.27 -2.55
CA LEU A 101 -4.84 -11.75 -3.89
C LEU A 101 -3.74 -12.61 -4.51
N ARG A 102 -4.15 -13.66 -5.24
CA ARG A 102 -3.28 -14.30 -6.24
C ARG A 102 -2.83 -13.24 -7.25
N HIS A 103 -1.61 -13.36 -7.76
CA HIS A 103 -0.95 -12.36 -8.62
C HIS A 103 -0.67 -11.00 -7.94
N GLY A 104 -0.92 -10.84 -6.64
CA GLY A 104 -0.57 -9.61 -5.91
C GLY A 104 0.92 -9.51 -5.65
N TYR A 105 1.43 -8.29 -5.49
CA TYR A 105 2.79 -8.04 -5.06
C TYR A 105 2.81 -7.00 -3.94
N SER A 106 3.39 -7.35 -2.78
CA SER A 106 3.36 -6.48 -1.60
C SER A 106 4.75 -6.17 -1.03
N GLY A 107 5.83 -6.64 -1.65
CA GLY A 107 7.20 -6.34 -1.24
C GLY A 107 8.10 -7.57 -1.05
N ARG A 108 9.21 -7.40 -0.31
CA ARG A 108 10.30 -8.40 -0.25
C ARG A 108 10.75 -8.82 1.14
N SER A 109 10.16 -8.29 2.21
CA SER A 109 10.35 -8.81 3.56
C SER A 109 9.61 -10.15 3.74
N GLN A 110 9.80 -10.83 4.86
CA GLN A 110 9.17 -12.13 5.09
C GLN A 110 7.64 -12.08 5.07
N LEU A 111 7.04 -11.09 5.73
CA LEU A 111 5.58 -10.91 5.70
C LEU A 111 5.12 -10.47 4.31
N ALA A 112 5.81 -9.51 3.67
CA ALA A 112 5.44 -9.04 2.35
C ALA A 112 5.57 -10.11 1.24
N MET A 113 6.57 -10.98 1.33
CA MET A 113 6.67 -12.16 0.46
C MET A 113 5.54 -13.16 0.76
N SER A 114 5.13 -13.31 2.02
CA SER A 114 3.95 -14.13 2.35
C SER A 114 2.68 -13.57 1.73
N LEU A 115 2.48 -12.24 1.76
CA LEU A 115 1.37 -11.55 1.10
C LEU A 115 1.42 -11.67 -0.44
N THR A 116 2.63 -11.68 -1.01
CA THR A 116 2.84 -11.73 -2.47
C THR A 116 2.31 -13.02 -3.09
N GLY A 117 1.45 -12.89 -4.10
CA GLY A 117 0.79 -13.97 -4.82
C GLY A 117 1.60 -14.59 -5.98
N HIS A 118 2.90 -14.29 -6.10
CA HIS A 118 3.77 -14.73 -7.20
C HIS A 118 4.90 -15.64 -6.73
N TYR A 119 5.01 -16.86 -7.28
CA TYR A 119 6.04 -17.82 -6.87
C TYR A 119 7.47 -17.32 -7.12
N THR A 120 7.71 -16.59 -8.21
CA THR A 120 9.03 -16.03 -8.56
C THR A 120 9.52 -14.98 -7.57
N TRP A 121 8.61 -14.38 -6.81
CA TRP A 121 8.91 -13.36 -5.80
C TRP A 121 8.86 -13.92 -4.37
N ARG A 122 8.47 -15.19 -4.20
CA ARG A 122 8.45 -15.91 -2.92
C ARG A 122 9.71 -16.76 -2.76
N LEU A 123 10.83 -16.06 -2.51
CA LEU A 123 12.15 -16.69 -2.43
C LEU A 123 12.34 -17.58 -1.19
N ASN A 124 11.56 -17.37 -0.14
CA ASN A 124 11.62 -18.16 1.09
C ASN A 124 10.46 -19.17 1.14
N PRO A 125 10.71 -20.46 1.42
CA PRO A 125 9.66 -21.47 1.57
C PRO A 125 8.76 -21.25 2.81
N THR A 126 9.18 -20.43 3.77
CA THR A 126 8.43 -20.18 5.01
C THR A 126 7.39 -19.08 4.79
N ALA A 127 6.20 -19.46 4.34
CA ALA A 127 5.04 -18.58 4.32
C ALA A 127 4.42 -18.46 5.72
N SER A 128 3.99 -17.25 6.10
CA SER A 128 3.19 -17.05 7.31
C SER A 128 1.88 -17.84 7.21
N PRO A 129 1.52 -18.66 8.23
CA PRO A 129 0.32 -19.50 8.18
C PRO A 129 -0.99 -18.70 8.21
N ASN A 130 -0.92 -17.42 8.62
CA ASN A 130 -2.10 -16.56 8.73
C ASN A 130 -2.35 -15.75 7.44
N ILE A 131 -1.63 -16.03 6.35
CA ILE A 131 -1.82 -15.36 5.07
C ILE A 131 -2.52 -16.29 4.09
N HIS A 132 -3.68 -15.87 3.61
CA HIS A 132 -4.54 -16.65 2.74
C HIS A 132 -4.70 -15.97 1.37
N HIS A 133 -4.61 -16.73 0.28
CA HIS A 133 -4.72 -16.19 -1.09
C HIS A 133 -6.02 -16.58 -1.78
N ILE A 134 -6.83 -15.59 -2.12
CA ILE A 134 -8.03 -15.79 -2.96
C ILE A 134 -7.74 -15.47 -4.44
N PRO A 135 -8.52 -16.03 -5.39
CA PRO A 135 -8.41 -15.65 -6.79
C PRO A 135 -8.72 -14.16 -7.00
N ASN A 136 -7.95 -13.52 -7.88
CA ASN A 136 -8.16 -12.12 -8.25
C ASN A 136 -9.25 -11.95 -9.31
N ALA A 137 -9.69 -10.71 -9.52
CA ALA A 137 -10.67 -10.36 -10.55
C ALA A 137 -10.06 -10.28 -11.97
N TYR A 138 -9.42 -11.37 -12.42
CA TYR A 138 -8.79 -11.43 -13.73
C TYR A 138 -9.77 -11.85 -14.82
N CYS A 139 -10.61 -10.94 -15.31
CA CYS A 139 -11.67 -11.28 -16.28
C CYS A 139 -11.15 -11.96 -17.56
N TYR A 140 -9.99 -11.54 -18.09
CA TYR A 140 -9.40 -12.15 -19.30
C TYR A 140 -8.94 -13.60 -19.08
N ARG A 141 -8.49 -13.95 -17.87
CA ARG A 141 -8.08 -15.31 -17.49
C ARG A 141 -8.81 -15.73 -16.22
N CYS A 142 -10.14 -15.74 -16.31
CA CYS A 142 -11.00 -15.94 -15.15
C CYS A 142 -10.70 -17.28 -14.46
N PRO A 143 -10.33 -17.29 -13.17
CA PRO A 143 -9.98 -18.52 -12.45
C PRO A 143 -11.19 -19.46 -12.29
N PHE A 144 -12.41 -18.94 -12.44
CA PHE A 144 -13.65 -19.71 -12.39
C PHE A 144 -14.17 -20.10 -13.78
N GLY A 145 -13.48 -19.73 -14.86
CA GLY A 145 -13.95 -19.99 -16.23
C GLY A 145 -15.24 -19.25 -16.62
N LEU A 146 -15.61 -18.22 -15.87
CA LEU A 146 -16.84 -17.43 -16.09
C LEU A 146 -16.54 -16.10 -16.80
N THR A 147 -17.56 -15.53 -17.43
CA THR A 147 -17.47 -14.25 -18.16
C THR A 147 -18.18 -13.12 -17.41
N TYR A 148 -17.53 -11.96 -17.27
CA TYR A 148 -18.18 -10.76 -16.72
C TYR A 148 -19.13 -10.15 -17.76
N PRO A 149 -20.34 -9.67 -17.39
CA PRO A 149 -20.88 -9.55 -16.02
C PRO A 149 -21.64 -10.77 -15.48
N SER A 150 -21.85 -11.81 -16.30
CA SER A 150 -22.67 -12.99 -15.92
C SER A 150 -22.15 -13.79 -14.72
N CYS A 151 -20.88 -13.62 -14.35
CA CYS A 151 -20.24 -14.28 -13.22
C CYS A 151 -20.65 -13.73 -11.85
N ASP A 152 -21.43 -12.64 -11.80
CA ASP A 152 -21.96 -12.02 -10.57
C ASP A 152 -20.85 -11.83 -9.50
N LEU A 153 -19.69 -11.35 -9.98
CA LEU A 153 -18.50 -11.10 -9.17
C LEU A 153 -18.09 -12.30 -8.29
N LYS A 154 -18.19 -13.53 -8.81
CA LYS A 154 -17.81 -14.75 -8.08
C LYS A 154 -16.43 -14.64 -7.42
N CYS A 155 -15.47 -13.95 -8.04
CA CYS A 155 -14.16 -13.67 -7.47
C CYS A 155 -14.17 -12.79 -6.22
N ALA A 156 -15.08 -11.82 -6.10
CA ALA A 156 -15.27 -11.04 -4.87
C ALA A 156 -15.97 -11.90 -3.80
N LYS A 157 -17.02 -12.61 -4.19
CA LYS A 157 -17.83 -13.44 -3.27
C LYS A 157 -17.07 -14.65 -2.73
N ASP A 158 -16.05 -15.13 -3.43
CA ASP A 158 -15.15 -16.19 -2.95
C ASP A 158 -14.40 -15.79 -1.67
N LEU A 159 -14.26 -14.48 -1.41
CA LEU A 159 -13.68 -13.96 -0.17
C LEU A 159 -14.41 -14.49 1.07
N GLU A 160 -15.74 -14.49 1.05
CA GLU A 160 -16.54 -15.02 2.16
C GLU A 160 -16.27 -16.52 2.38
N GLY A 161 -16.18 -17.29 1.29
CA GLY A 161 -15.81 -18.71 1.36
C GLY A 161 -14.42 -18.92 1.96
N ALA A 162 -13.44 -18.10 1.57
CA ALA A 162 -12.09 -18.18 2.12
C ALA A 162 -12.05 -17.83 3.62
N ILE A 163 -12.80 -16.80 4.05
CA ILE A 163 -12.90 -16.46 5.47
C ILE A 163 -13.49 -17.63 6.26
N GLN A 164 -14.57 -18.25 5.76
CA GLN A 164 -15.26 -19.34 6.45
C GLN A 164 -14.45 -20.66 6.50
N THR A 165 -13.55 -20.88 5.55
CA THR A 165 -12.84 -22.18 5.40
C THR A 165 -11.37 -22.14 5.78
N ALA A 166 -10.72 -20.98 5.70
CA ALA A 166 -9.29 -20.83 5.94
C ALA A 166 -8.96 -20.04 7.22
N THR A 167 -9.95 -19.42 7.86
CA THR A 167 -9.75 -18.57 9.06
C THR A 167 -10.66 -18.99 10.21
N SER A 168 -10.52 -18.33 11.36
CA SER A 168 -11.44 -18.50 12.51
C SER A 168 -12.82 -17.83 12.33
N GLY A 169 -13.17 -17.42 11.11
CA GLY A 169 -14.38 -16.63 10.82
C GLY A 169 -14.23 -15.14 11.10
N ARG A 170 -13.00 -14.66 11.33
CA ARG A 170 -12.65 -13.25 11.48
C ARG A 170 -11.28 -12.99 10.86
N ILE A 171 -11.12 -11.85 10.23
CA ILE A 171 -9.85 -11.45 9.60
C ILE A 171 -9.37 -10.12 10.17
N ALA A 172 -8.06 -9.92 10.11
CA ALA A 172 -7.44 -8.64 10.41
C ALA A 172 -7.60 -7.67 9.25
N ALA A 173 -7.30 -8.14 8.04
CA ALA A 173 -7.39 -7.32 6.86
C ALA A 173 -7.56 -8.11 5.58
N PHE A 174 -8.07 -7.42 4.57
CA PHE A 174 -7.87 -7.75 3.16
C PHE A 174 -6.93 -6.71 2.55
N ILE A 175 -5.91 -7.15 1.81
CA ILE A 175 -4.96 -6.26 1.13
C ILE A 175 -4.98 -6.49 -0.38
N ALA A 176 -5.11 -5.40 -1.14
CA ALA A 176 -5.07 -5.44 -2.60
C ALA A 176 -4.60 -4.13 -3.24
N GLU A 177 -3.89 -4.27 -4.36
CA GLU A 177 -3.63 -3.19 -5.31
C GLU A 177 -4.92 -2.84 -6.07
N PRO A 178 -5.30 -1.56 -6.28
CA PRO A 178 -6.43 -1.19 -7.14
C PRO A 178 -6.32 -1.78 -8.55
N ILE A 179 -5.11 -1.77 -9.10
CA ILE A 179 -4.72 -2.43 -10.35
C ILE A 179 -3.44 -3.18 -10.04
N GLN A 180 -3.44 -4.50 -10.20
CA GLN A 180 -2.25 -5.31 -9.91
C GLN A 180 -1.17 -5.05 -10.96
N GLY A 181 -0.07 -4.40 -10.58
CA GLY A 181 0.99 -4.06 -11.53
C GLY A 181 1.78 -5.29 -11.95
N VAL A 182 2.45 -5.93 -10.99
CA VAL A 182 3.30 -7.12 -11.23
C VAL A 182 2.48 -8.32 -11.69
N GLY A 183 1.20 -8.38 -11.29
CA GLY A 183 0.22 -9.37 -11.74
C GLY A 183 -0.06 -9.34 -13.25
N GLY A 184 0.34 -8.28 -13.95
CA GLY A 184 0.11 -8.10 -15.38
C GLY A 184 -0.97 -7.05 -15.67
N PHE A 185 -0.99 -5.96 -14.92
CA PHE A 185 -1.93 -4.85 -15.06
C PHE A 185 -3.40 -5.29 -14.97
N ILE A 186 -3.70 -6.14 -14.00
CA ILE A 186 -5.02 -6.75 -13.83
C ILE A 186 -5.94 -5.71 -13.21
N THR A 187 -6.96 -5.29 -13.97
CA THR A 187 -7.92 -4.27 -13.58
C THR A 187 -9.26 -4.93 -13.21
N PRO A 188 -9.72 -4.80 -11.95
CA PRO A 188 -10.98 -5.38 -11.51
C PRO A 188 -12.20 -4.63 -12.08
N PRO A 189 -13.37 -5.29 -12.20
CA PRO A 189 -14.64 -4.61 -12.51
C PRO A 189 -14.99 -3.49 -11.53
N LYS A 190 -15.85 -2.55 -11.94
CA LYS A 190 -16.19 -1.34 -11.15
C LYS A 190 -16.85 -1.66 -9.81
N GLU A 191 -17.57 -2.77 -9.73
CA GLU A 191 -18.31 -3.18 -8.55
C GLU A 191 -17.45 -4.00 -7.56
N TYR A 192 -16.28 -4.48 -7.99
CA TYR A 192 -15.48 -5.46 -7.26
C TYR A 192 -15.09 -5.00 -5.85
N PHE A 193 -14.47 -3.81 -5.72
CA PHE A 193 -14.00 -3.34 -4.42
C PHE A 193 -15.12 -3.00 -3.45
N ARG A 194 -16.31 -2.63 -3.96
CA ARG A 194 -17.48 -2.39 -3.10
C ARG A 194 -17.94 -3.70 -2.46
N GLU A 195 -18.13 -4.74 -3.28
CA GLU A 195 -18.51 -6.07 -2.81
C GLU A 195 -17.47 -6.63 -1.81
N VAL A 196 -16.18 -6.46 -2.12
CA VAL A 196 -15.10 -6.88 -1.23
C VAL A 196 -15.11 -6.12 0.09
N ALA A 197 -15.22 -4.79 0.07
CA ALA A 197 -15.22 -3.99 1.29
C ALA A 197 -16.38 -4.37 2.22
N ASP A 198 -17.59 -4.56 1.66
CA ASP A 198 -18.78 -4.99 2.42
C ASP A 198 -18.54 -6.35 3.11
N ILE A 199 -17.94 -7.31 2.41
CA ILE A 199 -17.59 -8.62 2.98
C ILE A 199 -16.51 -8.47 4.06
N VAL A 200 -15.44 -7.70 3.81
CA VAL A 200 -14.35 -7.49 4.77
C VAL A 200 -14.87 -6.90 6.08
N HIS A 201 -15.69 -5.86 5.99
CA HIS A 201 -16.29 -5.19 7.14
C HIS A 201 -17.28 -6.08 7.89
N LYS A 202 -18.09 -6.88 7.17
CA LYS A 202 -18.98 -7.89 7.76
C LYS A 202 -18.23 -8.87 8.68
N TYR A 203 -17.00 -9.22 8.33
CA TYR A 203 -16.15 -10.15 9.08
C TYR A 203 -15.18 -9.45 10.07
N GLY A 204 -15.37 -8.15 10.29
CA GLY A 204 -14.61 -7.34 11.26
C GLY A 204 -13.19 -6.97 10.82
N GLY A 205 -12.85 -7.20 9.55
CA GLY A 205 -11.56 -6.85 8.98
C GLY A 205 -11.49 -5.41 8.48
N LEU A 206 -10.27 -5.00 8.11
CA LEU A 206 -9.99 -3.72 7.47
C LEU A 206 -9.59 -3.92 6.00
N PHE A 207 -10.03 -3.02 5.12
CA PHE A 207 -9.55 -2.95 3.75
C PHE A 207 -8.28 -2.10 3.66
N ILE A 208 -7.15 -2.78 3.38
CA ILE A 208 -5.86 -2.16 3.06
C ILE A 208 -5.73 -2.02 1.55
N CYS A 209 -5.68 -0.78 1.07
CA CYS A 209 -5.47 -0.47 -0.33
C CYS A 209 -3.99 -0.19 -0.60
N ASP A 210 -3.35 -1.09 -1.36
CA ASP A 210 -1.96 -1.00 -1.77
C ASP A 210 -1.82 -0.10 -3.00
N GLU A 211 -1.55 1.18 -2.75
CA GLU A 211 -1.45 2.24 -3.74
C GLU A 211 0.01 2.54 -4.13
N VAL A 212 0.92 1.60 -3.83
CA VAL A 212 2.36 1.72 -4.12
C VAL A 212 2.60 2.02 -5.60
N GLN A 213 1.78 1.47 -6.51
CA GLN A 213 1.93 1.70 -7.96
C GLN A 213 0.87 2.65 -8.54
N THR A 214 -0.35 2.63 -8.00
CA THR A 214 -1.51 3.28 -8.61
C THR A 214 -1.75 4.71 -8.13
N ALA A 215 -1.07 5.14 -7.07
CA ALA A 215 -1.10 6.52 -6.57
C ALA A 215 -0.41 7.53 -7.51
N TRP A 216 -0.46 8.79 -7.09
CA TRP A 216 0.27 9.92 -7.66
C TRP A 216 -0.12 10.22 -9.11
N GLY A 217 -1.41 10.05 -9.43
CA GLY A 217 -1.94 10.34 -10.75
C GLY A 217 -1.69 9.24 -11.79
N ARG A 218 -1.19 8.06 -11.39
CA ARG A 218 -0.84 6.99 -12.34
C ARG A 218 -2.02 6.56 -13.22
N THR A 219 -3.23 6.56 -12.66
CA THR A 219 -4.46 6.19 -13.38
C THR A 219 -5.09 7.35 -14.17
N GLY A 220 -4.43 8.52 -14.20
CA GLY A 220 -4.86 9.69 -14.95
C GLY A 220 -5.74 10.63 -14.13
N GLY A 221 -7.07 10.54 -14.30
CA GLY A 221 -8.03 11.54 -13.80
C GLY A 221 -8.22 11.61 -12.27
N LYS A 222 -7.48 10.81 -11.50
CA LYS A 222 -7.58 10.68 -10.04
C LYS A 222 -6.19 10.67 -9.42
N MET A 223 -6.07 11.13 -8.16
CA MET A 223 -4.78 11.13 -7.46
C MET A 223 -4.39 9.71 -7.05
N PHE A 224 -5.37 8.92 -6.60
CA PHE A 224 -5.22 7.55 -6.15
C PHE A 224 -6.02 6.60 -7.04
N GLY A 225 -5.53 5.37 -7.22
CA GLY A 225 -6.17 4.36 -8.05
C GLY A 225 -7.57 3.99 -7.55
N ILE A 226 -7.75 3.83 -6.24
CA ILE A 226 -9.00 3.37 -5.62
C ILE A 226 -10.17 4.34 -5.86
N GLU A 227 -9.88 5.62 -6.08
CA GLU A 227 -10.88 6.63 -6.45
C GLU A 227 -11.60 6.32 -7.77
N GLN A 228 -11.06 5.41 -8.60
CA GLN A 228 -11.73 4.94 -9.81
C GLN A 228 -12.90 3.99 -9.50
N TRP A 229 -12.97 3.44 -8.28
CA TRP A 229 -14.00 2.48 -7.85
C TRP A 229 -15.00 3.06 -6.84
N ASP A 230 -14.85 4.34 -6.47
CA ASP A 230 -15.72 5.02 -5.49
C ASP A 230 -15.87 4.23 -4.17
N VAL A 231 -14.75 3.68 -3.68
CA VAL A 231 -14.65 2.95 -2.40
C VAL A 231 -13.62 3.63 -1.52
N GLU A 232 -13.95 3.83 -0.25
CA GLU A 232 -13.02 4.35 0.75
C GLU A 232 -12.34 3.18 1.49
N PRO A 233 -11.02 3.01 1.38
CA PRO A 233 -10.28 2.02 2.16
C PRO A 233 -10.08 2.48 3.61
N ASP A 234 -9.86 1.52 4.51
CA ASP A 234 -9.57 1.80 5.93
C ASP A 234 -8.11 2.20 6.16
N ILE A 235 -7.20 1.64 5.35
CA ILE A 235 -5.78 1.96 5.36
C ILE A 235 -5.31 2.06 3.92
N MET A 236 -4.52 3.08 3.59
CA MET A 236 -3.81 3.16 2.32
C MET A 236 -2.31 3.06 2.55
N THR A 237 -1.62 2.30 1.71
CA THR A 237 -0.15 2.31 1.65
C THR A 237 0.29 2.95 0.36
N PHE A 238 1.23 3.88 0.43
CA PHE A 238 1.71 4.56 -0.77
C PHE A 238 3.21 4.67 -0.74
N ALA A 239 3.77 4.68 -1.95
CA ALA A 239 5.19 4.55 -2.15
C ALA A 239 5.68 5.24 -3.44
N LYS A 240 6.87 4.87 -3.93
CA LYS A 240 7.36 5.04 -5.31
C LYS A 240 7.24 6.48 -5.83
N GLY A 241 6.13 6.78 -6.50
CA GLY A 241 5.85 8.10 -7.06
C GLY A 241 5.83 9.23 -6.02
N MET A 242 5.66 8.91 -4.73
CA MET A 242 5.63 9.88 -3.63
C MET A 242 6.85 10.82 -3.66
N ALA A 243 8.03 10.22 -3.83
CA ALA A 243 9.30 10.92 -3.70
C ALA A 243 10.18 10.76 -4.95
N ASN A 244 9.59 10.36 -6.08
CA ASN A 244 10.23 10.25 -7.39
C ASN A 244 11.59 9.52 -7.35
N GLY A 245 11.68 8.46 -6.54
CA GLY A 245 12.89 7.62 -6.41
C GLY A 245 13.73 7.83 -5.15
N VAL A 246 13.48 8.88 -4.36
CA VAL A 246 14.05 8.99 -3.02
C VAL A 246 13.27 8.06 -2.07
N PRO A 247 13.94 7.27 -1.21
CA PRO A 247 13.23 6.45 -0.21
C PRO A 247 12.40 7.34 0.72
N SER A 248 11.08 7.28 0.60
CA SER A 248 10.13 7.98 1.46
C SER A 248 8.73 7.48 1.14
N GLU A 249 8.16 6.68 2.03
CA GLU A 249 6.86 6.03 1.85
C GLU A 249 6.04 6.22 3.13
N ALA A 250 4.74 5.95 3.11
CA ALA A 250 3.92 6.04 4.33
C ALA A 250 2.65 5.20 4.24
N PRO A 251 2.26 4.48 5.30
CA PRO A 251 0.87 4.10 5.53
C PRO A 251 0.05 5.30 6.04
N SER A 252 -1.18 5.45 5.55
CA SER A 252 -2.19 6.32 6.12
C SER A 252 -3.22 5.50 6.89
N PRO A 253 -3.12 5.41 8.23
CA PRO A 253 -4.13 4.73 9.04
C PRO A 253 -5.44 5.52 9.10
N GLY A 254 -6.57 4.81 9.02
CA GLY A 254 -7.92 5.37 9.11
C GLY A 254 -8.39 5.70 10.54
N ARG A 255 -9.52 6.44 10.57
CA ARG A 255 -10.27 7.04 11.70
C ARG A 255 -9.56 7.20 13.05
N ARG A 256 -9.45 8.47 13.46
CA ARG A 256 -9.18 8.89 14.84
C ARG A 256 -10.31 8.38 15.75
N SER A 257 -10.00 7.57 16.77
CA SER A 257 -10.97 7.26 17.82
C SER A 257 -11.26 8.54 18.63
N PRO A 258 -12.52 8.82 19.02
CA PRO A 258 -12.83 10.01 19.82
C PRO A 258 -12.31 9.97 21.26
N THR A 259 -11.63 8.90 21.68
CA THR A 259 -11.31 8.63 23.09
C THR A 259 -9.83 8.71 23.44
N ALA A 260 -8.94 9.04 22.50
CA ALA A 260 -7.52 9.23 22.79
C ALA A 260 -7.18 10.69 23.10
N SER A 261 -7.78 11.23 24.16
CA SER A 261 -7.32 12.43 24.85
C SER A 261 -7.05 12.09 26.31
N ARG A 262 -5.79 11.77 26.63
CA ARG A 262 -5.24 12.02 27.96
C ARG A 262 -3.77 12.40 27.83
N ASP A 263 -3.52 13.64 28.23
CA ASP A 263 -2.21 14.19 28.53
C ASP A 263 -1.39 13.25 29.43
N CYS A 264 -0.09 13.14 29.13
CA CYS A 264 0.91 13.20 30.20
C CYS A 264 2.29 13.59 29.63
N PRO A 265 3.00 14.56 30.25
CA PRO A 265 4.38 14.89 29.93
C PRO A 265 5.36 13.91 30.60
N SER A 266 6.52 13.69 29.98
CA SER A 266 7.68 12.92 30.49
C SER A 266 8.79 13.85 31.01
N PRO A 267 9.90 13.36 31.63
CA PRO A 267 10.15 12.41 32.75
C PRO A 267 11.07 13.07 33.83
N PRO A 268 11.67 12.37 34.84
CA PRO A 268 12.99 11.71 34.63
C PRO A 268 13.39 10.49 35.53
N SER A 269 14.39 9.77 35.00
CA SER A 269 15.49 8.97 35.61
C SER A 269 15.26 7.70 36.46
N ALA A 270 15.91 6.64 35.96
CA ALA A 270 16.84 5.74 36.65
C ALA A 270 16.38 4.92 37.87
N ALA A 271 16.39 3.59 37.75
CA ALA A 271 17.45 2.75 38.29
C ALA A 271 17.18 1.26 38.05
N ILE A 272 18.22 0.61 37.53
CA ILE A 272 18.63 -0.78 37.64
C ILE A 272 18.02 -1.52 38.86
N ARG A 273 17.33 -2.64 38.61
CA ARG A 273 17.61 -4.00 39.09
C ARG A 273 16.72 -5.02 38.37
#